data_AF-A0A8H8WSY9-F1
#
_entry.id   AF-A0A8H8WSY9-F1
#
_cell.length_a   1.000
_cell.length_b   1.000
_cell.length_c   1.000
_cell.angle_alpha   90.00
_cell.angle_beta   90.00
_cell.angle_gamma   90.00
#
_symmetry.space_group_name_H-M   'P 1'
#
loop_
_entity.id
_entity.type
_entity.pdbx_description
1 polymer ?
#
loop_
_entity_poly.entity_id
_entity_poly.type
_entity_poly.pdbx_seq_one_letter_code
_entity_poly.pdbx_strand_id
1 'polypeptide(L)'
;MRFLAGEQLHEAVRRVLQGSDARCAVAFWGNGAESTGLFVDANTAKIVCNLSMGGTNPGVIRTLKKRGADVRQLDVLHAKVYIGRSAAVVASANASSNGLALEGLEQTHWSEAGVEIELNNAADVISWFDHTWSQSREITERDLRRAEILWRARRRLKPTVSFANYDVDAEARDGTLPVPCWWSGTGIWKADPERTKEVMGYYEEGMFTLEFQDEQDTAVVSPGTWLLWWHRGATGIPRKDKLTFAQVGKYVPGVMRHLEGELENIGALLSAAEPGQEPFDASDDRFVKAFKEVICRPQFEAYRSDEGPPWFITLALELTNFWQQLKQRYLELPDS
;
A
#
# COMPACT_ATOMS: atom_id res chain seq x y z
N MET A 1 -29.21 11.89 -19.77
CA MET A 1 -27.90 11.23 -19.53
C MET A 1 -26.81 12.29 -19.67
N ARG A 2 -25.77 12.23 -18.84
CA ARG A 2 -24.65 13.19 -18.83
C ARG A 2 -23.32 12.43 -18.80
N PHE A 3 -22.41 12.72 -19.74
CA PHE A 3 -21.05 12.20 -19.69
C PHE A 3 -20.24 12.89 -18.59
N LEU A 4 -19.40 12.14 -17.89
CA LEU A 4 -18.63 12.58 -16.73
C LEU A 4 -17.19 12.07 -16.84
N ALA A 5 -16.25 12.89 -16.39
CA ALA A 5 -14.84 12.53 -16.28
C ALA A 5 -14.19 13.28 -15.10
N GLY A 6 -13.11 12.73 -14.56
CA GLY A 6 -12.33 13.32 -13.47
C GLY A 6 -13.21 13.67 -12.25
N GLU A 7 -13.01 14.86 -11.69
CA GLU A 7 -13.72 15.34 -10.50
C GLU A 7 -15.25 15.28 -10.62
N GLN A 8 -15.81 15.61 -11.80
CA GLN A 8 -17.25 15.58 -12.03
C GLN A 8 -17.85 14.18 -11.88
N LEU A 9 -17.09 13.14 -12.22
CA LEU A 9 -17.50 11.75 -12.02
C LEU A 9 -17.54 11.41 -10.53
N HIS A 10 -16.52 11.80 -9.79
CA HIS A 10 -16.42 11.53 -8.35
C HIS A 10 -17.52 12.24 -7.56
N GLU A 11 -17.78 13.50 -7.86
CA GLU A 11 -18.88 14.26 -7.26
C GLU A 11 -20.24 13.62 -7.54
N ALA A 12 -20.45 13.14 -8.78
CA ALA A 12 -21.70 12.47 -9.15
C ALA A 12 -21.88 11.16 -8.38
N VAL A 13 -20.84 10.32 -8.28
CA VAL A 13 -20.90 9.07 -7.50
C VAL A 13 -21.21 9.38 -6.03
N ARG A 14 -20.50 10.33 -5.42
CA ARG A 14 -20.76 10.73 -4.03
C ARG A 14 -22.20 11.21 -3.87
N ARG A 15 -22.66 12.14 -4.70
CA ARG A 15 -24.03 12.68 -4.63
C ARG A 15 -25.09 11.58 -4.77
N VAL A 16 -24.89 10.63 -5.68
CA VAL A 16 -25.82 9.53 -5.92
C VAL A 16 -25.96 8.63 -4.69
N LEU A 17 -24.86 8.39 -3.97
CA LEU A 17 -24.81 7.46 -2.83
C LEU A 17 -25.13 8.11 -1.47
N GLN A 18 -25.21 9.45 -1.41
CA GLN A 18 -25.61 10.20 -0.21
C GLN A 18 -27.09 10.05 0.16
N GLY A 19 -27.92 9.43 -0.70
CA GLY A 19 -29.31 9.13 -0.37
C GLY A 19 -29.51 7.88 0.50
N SER A 20 -30.73 7.68 0.98
CA SER A 20 -31.18 6.38 1.50
C SER A 20 -31.30 5.36 0.36
N ASP A 21 -31.12 4.07 0.65
CA ASP A 21 -31.28 2.96 -0.33
C ASP A 21 -30.22 2.97 -1.45
N ALA A 22 -28.98 3.25 -1.05
CA ALA A 22 -27.82 3.20 -1.93
C ALA A 22 -27.55 1.76 -2.39
N ARG A 23 -27.38 1.57 -3.70
CA ARG A 23 -27.08 0.28 -4.32
C ARG A 23 -25.78 0.38 -5.11
N CYS A 24 -24.85 -0.54 -4.89
CA CYS A 24 -23.56 -0.58 -5.57
C CYS A 24 -23.32 -1.96 -6.16
N ALA A 25 -23.20 -2.06 -7.48
CA ALA A 25 -22.68 -3.24 -8.16
C ALA A 25 -21.30 -2.90 -8.70
N VAL A 26 -20.29 -3.05 -7.82
CA VAL A 26 -18.92 -2.61 -8.08
C VAL A 26 -17.97 -3.77 -7.80
N ALA A 27 -17.28 -4.20 -8.84
CA ALA A 27 -16.43 -5.38 -8.81
C ALA A 27 -15.35 -5.29 -7.73
N PHE A 28 -14.59 -4.18 -7.69
CA PHE A 28 -13.44 -4.04 -6.82
C PHE A 28 -13.60 -2.91 -5.81
N TRP A 29 -13.22 -3.19 -4.57
CA TRP A 29 -13.20 -2.23 -3.48
C TRP A 29 -11.79 -2.11 -2.91
N GLY A 30 -11.21 -0.92 -2.89
CA GLY A 30 -9.85 -0.64 -2.39
C GLY A 30 -9.85 0.27 -1.17
N ASN A 31 -8.66 0.49 -0.62
CA ASN A 31 -8.46 1.24 0.63
C ASN A 31 -9.15 2.60 0.63
N GLY A 32 -9.71 2.94 1.78
CA GLY A 32 -10.43 4.16 2.08
C GLY A 32 -11.88 4.20 1.58
N ALA A 33 -12.33 3.27 0.73
CA ALA A 33 -13.75 3.18 0.36
C ALA A 33 -14.71 3.15 1.58
N GLU A 34 -14.24 2.55 2.68
CA GLU A 34 -14.89 2.45 3.98
C GLU A 34 -14.89 3.73 4.83
N SER A 35 -13.95 4.67 4.60
CA SER A 35 -13.80 5.92 5.35
C SER A 35 -14.40 7.13 4.63
N THR A 36 -14.69 7.02 3.34
CA THR A 36 -15.05 8.14 2.45
C THR A 36 -16.37 8.88 2.72
N GLY A 37 -17.15 8.46 3.71
CA GLY A 37 -18.51 8.97 3.88
C GLY A 37 -19.41 8.67 2.67
N LEU A 38 -19.09 7.64 1.86
CA LEU A 38 -19.85 7.27 0.65
C LEU A 38 -21.34 7.08 0.93
N PHE A 39 -21.64 6.49 2.08
CA PHE A 39 -22.99 6.20 2.54
C PHE A 39 -23.31 7.04 3.77
N VAL A 40 -24.43 7.76 3.72
CA VAL A 40 -24.99 8.47 4.88
C VAL A 40 -25.45 7.47 5.95
N ASP A 41 -26.15 6.42 5.52
CA ASP A 41 -26.53 5.30 6.38
C ASP A 41 -26.22 3.96 5.69
N ALA A 42 -25.14 3.33 6.15
CA ALA A 42 -24.69 2.05 5.65
C ALA A 42 -25.72 0.92 5.88
N ASN A 43 -26.61 1.01 6.87
CA ASN A 43 -27.62 -0.03 7.14
C ASN A 43 -28.64 -0.21 6.01
N THR A 44 -28.77 0.80 5.14
CA THR A 44 -29.67 0.75 3.97
C THR A 44 -28.93 0.41 2.68
N ALA A 45 -27.61 0.25 2.73
CA ALA A 45 -26.79 0.04 1.55
C ALA A 45 -26.78 -1.42 1.12
N LYS A 46 -26.96 -1.65 -0.19
CA LYS A 46 -26.85 -2.96 -0.85
C LYS A 46 -25.63 -2.97 -1.75
N ILE A 47 -24.66 -3.82 -1.48
CA ILE A 47 -23.39 -3.88 -2.19
C ILE A 47 -23.16 -5.27 -2.77
N VAL A 48 -22.90 -5.37 -4.07
CA VAL A 48 -22.37 -6.57 -4.73
C VAL A 48 -20.93 -6.31 -5.12
N CYS A 49 -20.02 -7.19 -4.73
CA CYS A 49 -18.60 -7.13 -5.06
C CYS A 49 -18.05 -8.46 -5.57
N ASN A 50 -16.78 -8.44 -5.98
CA ASN A 50 -16.04 -9.62 -6.43
C ASN A 50 -14.74 -9.83 -5.62
N LEU A 51 -14.79 -10.79 -4.71
CA LEU A 51 -13.69 -11.26 -3.86
C LEU A 51 -12.76 -12.28 -4.54
N SER A 52 -13.21 -12.99 -5.58
CA SER A 52 -12.47 -14.12 -6.16
C SER A 52 -11.40 -13.71 -7.18
N MET A 53 -11.38 -12.45 -7.64
CA MET A 53 -10.37 -11.92 -8.57
C MET A 53 -9.17 -11.23 -7.88
N GLY A 54 -9.17 -11.13 -6.54
CA GLY A 54 -8.09 -10.48 -5.78
C GLY A 54 -8.01 -8.95 -5.90
N GLY A 55 -8.95 -8.31 -6.61
CA GLY A 55 -9.03 -6.85 -6.74
C GLY A 55 -9.73 -6.15 -5.57
N THR A 56 -10.45 -6.89 -4.74
CA THR A 56 -11.20 -6.37 -3.58
C THR A 56 -10.41 -6.56 -2.30
N ASN A 57 -10.20 -5.50 -1.54
CA ASN A 57 -9.62 -5.56 -0.19
C ASN A 57 -10.69 -6.13 0.77
N PRO A 58 -10.46 -7.32 1.38
CA PRO A 58 -11.39 -7.91 2.35
C PRO A 58 -11.55 -7.09 3.64
N GLY A 59 -10.55 -6.31 4.06
CA GLY A 59 -10.62 -5.41 5.21
C GLY A 59 -11.73 -4.35 5.05
N VAL A 60 -11.82 -3.77 3.86
CA VAL A 60 -12.89 -2.82 3.49
C VAL A 60 -14.26 -3.47 3.61
N ILE A 61 -14.41 -4.70 3.11
CA ILE A 61 -15.67 -5.46 3.17
C ILE A 61 -16.06 -5.76 4.62
N ARG A 62 -15.10 -6.13 5.49
CA ARG A 62 -15.36 -6.31 6.93
C ARG A 62 -15.88 -5.02 7.55
N THR A 63 -15.27 -3.88 7.25
CA THR A 63 -15.70 -2.58 7.77
C THR A 63 -17.09 -2.20 7.29
N LEU A 64 -17.40 -2.38 6.00
CA LEU A 64 -18.74 -2.10 5.45
C LEU A 64 -19.82 -2.98 6.11
N LYS A 65 -19.57 -4.29 6.27
CA LYS A 65 -20.49 -5.19 6.99
C LYS A 65 -20.65 -4.76 8.46
N LYS A 66 -19.57 -4.38 9.14
CA LYS A 66 -19.60 -3.88 10.54
C LYS A 66 -20.40 -2.59 10.68
N ARG A 67 -20.40 -1.73 9.64
CA ARG A 67 -21.24 -0.51 9.57
C ARG A 67 -22.71 -0.79 9.22
N GLY A 68 -23.07 -2.04 8.93
CA GLY A 68 -24.44 -2.48 8.69
C GLY A 68 -24.82 -2.70 7.22
N ALA A 69 -23.91 -2.50 6.27
CA ALA A 69 -24.22 -2.73 4.85
C ALA A 69 -24.48 -4.21 4.55
N ASP A 70 -25.48 -4.50 3.69
CA ASP A 70 -25.68 -5.83 3.11
C ASP A 70 -24.70 -5.99 1.94
N VAL A 71 -23.66 -6.79 2.15
CA VAL A 71 -22.59 -7.00 1.18
C VAL A 71 -22.60 -8.45 0.70
N ARG A 72 -22.70 -8.62 -0.63
CA ARG A 72 -22.79 -9.91 -1.31
C ARG A 72 -21.70 -10.10 -2.35
N GLN A 73 -21.38 -11.37 -2.60
CA GLN A 73 -20.37 -11.79 -3.57
C GLN A 73 -21.02 -12.27 -4.87
N LEU A 74 -20.43 -11.87 -5.99
CA LEU A 74 -20.71 -12.45 -7.30
C LEU A 74 -19.40 -12.60 -8.11
N ASP A 75 -19.00 -13.83 -8.38
CA ASP A 75 -17.69 -14.16 -8.99
C ASP A 75 -17.53 -13.63 -10.42
N VAL A 76 -18.63 -13.43 -11.14
CA VAL A 76 -18.64 -12.91 -12.53
C VAL A 76 -18.80 -11.39 -12.60
N LEU A 77 -18.90 -10.70 -11.45
CA LEU A 77 -19.11 -9.26 -11.45
C LEU A 77 -17.82 -8.53 -11.86
N HIS A 78 -17.91 -7.76 -12.95
CA HIS A 78 -16.85 -6.82 -13.38
C HIS A 78 -17.40 -5.40 -13.66
N ALA A 79 -18.63 -5.12 -13.25
CA ALA A 79 -19.28 -3.81 -13.41
C ALA A 79 -18.81 -2.78 -12.36
N LYS A 80 -19.03 -1.49 -12.62
CA LYS A 80 -18.94 -0.42 -11.62
C LYS A 80 -20.15 0.50 -11.80
N VAL A 81 -21.21 0.17 -11.08
CA VAL A 81 -22.49 0.88 -11.16
C VAL A 81 -22.90 1.30 -9.77
N TYR A 82 -23.17 2.60 -9.62
CA TYR A 82 -23.58 3.26 -8.39
C TYR A 82 -24.99 3.78 -8.58
N ILE A 83 -25.91 3.44 -7.69
CA ILE A 83 -27.33 3.74 -7.86
C ILE A 83 -27.85 4.34 -6.56
N GLY A 84 -28.49 5.49 -6.70
CA GLY A 84 -29.16 6.20 -5.62
C GLY A 84 -30.66 6.23 -5.83
N ARG A 85 -31.33 7.19 -5.19
CA ARG A 85 -32.79 7.33 -5.29
C ARG A 85 -33.27 7.91 -6.62
N SER A 86 -32.55 8.88 -7.18
CA SER A 86 -32.99 9.63 -8.37
C SER A 86 -32.11 9.45 -9.59
N ALA A 87 -30.88 8.95 -9.41
CA ALA A 87 -29.91 8.78 -10.48
C ALA A 87 -29.03 7.55 -10.26
N ALA A 88 -28.41 7.10 -11.35
CA ALA A 88 -27.37 6.09 -11.36
C ALA A 88 -26.14 6.59 -12.13
N VAL A 89 -24.98 6.09 -11.76
CA VAL A 89 -23.71 6.31 -12.44
C VAL A 89 -23.15 4.97 -12.89
N VAL A 90 -22.90 4.85 -14.20
CA VAL A 90 -22.14 3.74 -14.79
C VAL A 90 -20.75 4.28 -15.10
N ALA A 91 -19.71 3.66 -14.54
CA ALA A 91 -18.35 4.20 -14.60
C ALA A 91 -17.30 3.14 -14.94
N SER A 92 -16.11 3.59 -15.36
CA SER A 92 -14.89 2.79 -15.39
C SER A 92 -14.27 2.64 -13.99
N ALA A 93 -14.55 3.60 -13.10
CA ALA A 93 -13.91 3.70 -11.80
C ALA A 93 -14.46 2.72 -10.77
N ASN A 94 -13.56 2.04 -10.03
CA ASN A 94 -13.91 1.17 -8.90
C ASN A 94 -14.01 1.95 -7.58
N ALA A 95 -14.56 1.33 -6.53
CA ALA A 95 -14.73 1.99 -5.23
C ALA A 95 -13.42 1.97 -4.42
N SER A 96 -12.66 3.07 -4.42
CA SER A 96 -11.44 3.22 -3.62
C SER A 96 -11.08 4.69 -3.48
N SER A 97 -10.14 5.05 -2.59
CA SER A 97 -9.63 6.43 -2.52
C SER A 97 -9.07 6.90 -3.87
N ASN A 98 -8.37 6.01 -4.61
CA ASN A 98 -7.77 6.35 -5.90
C ASN A 98 -8.82 6.39 -7.03
N GLY A 99 -9.81 5.48 -7.01
CA GLY A 99 -10.88 5.40 -8.01
C GLY A 99 -12.08 6.33 -7.77
N LEU A 100 -12.20 6.93 -6.58
CA LEU A 100 -13.25 7.89 -6.25
C LEU A 100 -12.71 9.25 -5.80
N ALA A 101 -11.38 9.46 -5.85
CA ALA A 101 -10.66 10.66 -5.42
C ALA A 101 -11.02 11.14 -4.01
N LEU A 102 -10.84 10.28 -3.01
CA LEU A 102 -11.35 10.58 -1.67
C LEU A 102 -10.28 10.94 -0.64
N GLU A 103 -8.99 10.96 -1.01
CA GLU A 103 -7.91 11.70 -0.33
C GLU A 103 -6.59 11.53 -1.13
N GLY A 104 -5.86 12.63 -1.39
CA GLY A 104 -4.43 12.60 -1.75
C GLY A 104 -4.04 12.74 -3.23
N LEU A 105 -2.84 13.29 -3.44
CA LEU A 105 -2.17 13.65 -4.70
C LEU A 105 -1.85 12.47 -5.66
N GLU A 106 -2.24 11.23 -5.34
CA GLU A 106 -2.00 10.04 -6.16
C GLU A 106 -2.96 9.89 -7.37
N GLN A 107 -3.70 10.94 -7.72
CA GLN A 107 -4.62 11.01 -8.86
C GLN A 107 -3.94 11.20 -10.22
N THR A 108 -2.62 11.34 -10.29
CA THR A 108 -1.93 11.80 -11.52
C THR A 108 -1.85 10.78 -12.65
N HIS A 109 -2.36 9.55 -12.51
CA HIS A 109 -2.07 8.49 -13.49
C HIS A 109 -3.25 7.82 -14.22
N TRP A 110 -4.52 7.98 -13.80
CA TRP A 110 -5.65 7.29 -14.46
C TRP A 110 -6.78 8.24 -14.86
N SER A 111 -7.15 8.22 -16.15
CA SER A 111 -8.30 8.95 -16.68
C SER A 111 -9.55 8.10 -16.57
N GLU A 112 -10.46 8.46 -15.67
CA GLU A 112 -11.72 7.77 -15.44
C GLU A 112 -12.89 8.48 -16.13
N ALA A 113 -13.85 7.70 -16.62
CA ALA A 113 -15.03 8.19 -17.32
C ALA A 113 -16.30 7.45 -16.88
N GLY A 114 -17.44 8.10 -17.04
CA GLY A 114 -18.74 7.49 -16.77
C GLY A 114 -19.89 8.29 -17.32
N VAL A 115 -21.09 7.78 -17.09
CA VAL A 115 -22.35 8.44 -17.44
C VAL A 115 -23.27 8.47 -16.24
N GLU A 116 -23.86 9.64 -15.98
CA GLU A 116 -24.99 9.77 -15.06
C GLU A 116 -26.30 9.67 -15.83
N ILE A 117 -27.23 8.91 -15.25
CA ILE A 117 -28.53 8.59 -15.82
C ILE A 117 -29.60 8.87 -14.75
N GLU A 118 -30.62 9.64 -15.09
CA GLU A 118 -31.78 9.82 -14.21
C GLU A 118 -32.66 8.56 -14.21
N LEU A 119 -33.08 8.12 -13.03
CA LEU A 119 -33.78 6.85 -12.85
C LEU A 119 -35.23 6.84 -13.34
N ASN A 120 -35.87 8.01 -13.42
CA ASN A 120 -37.15 8.19 -14.12
C ASN A 120 -37.11 7.67 -15.57
N ASN A 121 -35.93 7.60 -16.17
CA ASN A 121 -35.67 7.18 -17.54
C ASN A 121 -34.82 5.89 -17.64
N ALA A 122 -34.63 5.16 -16.52
CA ALA A 122 -33.67 4.04 -16.46
C ALA A 122 -34.13 2.89 -15.56
N ALA A 123 -35.39 2.45 -15.74
CA ALA A 123 -35.93 1.27 -15.06
C ALA A 123 -35.04 0.01 -15.26
N ASP A 124 -34.42 -0.11 -16.44
CA ASP A 124 -33.53 -1.22 -16.78
C ASP A 124 -32.30 -1.33 -15.88
N VAL A 125 -31.78 -0.20 -15.37
CA VAL A 125 -30.62 -0.19 -14.46
C VAL A 125 -31.01 -0.80 -13.10
N ILE A 126 -32.21 -0.49 -12.62
CA ILE A 126 -32.74 -1.06 -11.37
C ILE A 126 -33.03 -2.55 -11.56
N SER A 127 -33.72 -2.93 -12.64
CA SER A 127 -34.00 -4.34 -12.94
C SER A 127 -32.72 -5.17 -13.11
N TRP A 128 -31.70 -4.61 -13.75
CA TRP A 128 -30.39 -5.24 -13.86
C TRP A 128 -29.71 -5.41 -12.50
N PHE A 129 -29.77 -4.40 -11.62
CA PHE A 129 -29.20 -4.50 -10.28
C PHE A 129 -29.94 -5.56 -9.46
N ASP A 130 -31.26 -5.56 -9.46
CA ASP A 130 -32.06 -6.53 -8.70
C ASP A 130 -31.81 -7.97 -9.20
N HIS A 131 -31.67 -8.15 -10.51
CA HIS A 131 -31.24 -9.43 -11.08
C HIS A 131 -29.83 -9.80 -10.59
N THR A 132 -28.85 -8.89 -10.70
CA THR A 132 -27.48 -9.10 -10.21
C THR A 132 -27.45 -9.46 -8.72
N TRP A 133 -28.26 -8.77 -7.91
CA TRP A 133 -28.43 -9.01 -6.49
C TRP A 133 -28.99 -10.40 -6.19
N SER A 134 -29.98 -10.85 -6.96
CA SER A 134 -30.58 -12.18 -6.81
C SER A 134 -29.60 -13.32 -7.08
N GLN A 135 -28.63 -13.10 -7.98
CA GLN A 135 -27.58 -14.07 -8.32
C GLN A 135 -26.41 -14.03 -7.34
N SER A 136 -26.30 -12.96 -6.55
CA SER A 136 -25.24 -12.79 -5.56
C SER A 136 -25.54 -13.58 -4.28
N ARG A 137 -24.48 -14.07 -3.64
CA ARG A 137 -24.55 -14.86 -2.40
C ARG A 137 -23.96 -14.11 -1.22
N GLU A 138 -24.33 -14.52 -0.02
CA GLU A 138 -23.73 -13.99 1.20
C GLU A 138 -22.21 -14.26 1.25
N ILE A 139 -21.48 -13.29 1.80
CA ILE A 139 -20.03 -13.39 2.05
C ILE A 139 -19.79 -14.07 3.38
N THR A 140 -19.12 -15.22 3.35
CA THR A 140 -18.69 -15.97 4.54
C THR A 140 -17.29 -15.58 4.99
N GLU A 141 -16.92 -15.92 6.23
CA GLU A 141 -15.54 -15.77 6.72
C GLU A 141 -14.51 -16.55 5.89
N ARG A 142 -14.92 -17.68 5.28
CA ARG A 142 -14.05 -18.44 4.39
C ARG A 142 -13.74 -17.65 3.11
N ASP A 143 -14.72 -16.92 2.58
CA ASP A 143 -14.52 -16.07 1.41
C ASP A 143 -13.56 -14.93 1.70
N LEU A 144 -13.70 -14.27 2.84
CA LEU A 144 -12.81 -13.18 3.27
C LEU A 144 -11.37 -13.67 3.46
N ARG A 145 -11.15 -14.84 4.07
CA ARG A 145 -9.80 -15.41 4.19
C ARG A 145 -9.18 -15.78 2.84
N ARG A 146 -9.98 -16.27 1.89
CA ARG A 146 -9.49 -16.55 0.52
C ARG A 146 -9.16 -15.27 -0.23
N ALA A 147 -10.03 -14.27 -0.11
CA ALA A 147 -9.82 -12.95 -0.71
C ALA A 147 -8.55 -12.29 -0.17
N GLU A 148 -8.23 -12.44 1.12
CA GLU A 148 -7.00 -11.94 1.74
C GLU A 148 -5.75 -12.48 1.02
N ILE A 149 -5.72 -13.80 0.79
CA ILE A 149 -4.60 -14.45 0.09
C ILE A 149 -4.48 -13.91 -1.33
N LEU A 150 -5.59 -13.84 -2.07
CA LEU A 150 -5.61 -13.36 -3.46
C LEU A 150 -5.26 -11.88 -3.58
N TRP A 151 -5.74 -11.06 -2.65
CA TRP A 151 -5.47 -9.62 -2.60
C TRP A 151 -4.00 -9.36 -2.30
N ARG A 152 -3.41 -10.03 -1.30
CA ARG A 152 -1.97 -9.96 -1.01
C ARG A 152 -1.13 -10.40 -2.21
N ALA A 153 -1.51 -11.52 -2.86
CA ALA A 153 -0.81 -12.01 -4.04
C ALA A 153 -0.85 -11.01 -5.20
N ARG A 154 -2.01 -10.39 -5.47
CA ARG A 154 -2.16 -9.38 -6.53
C ARG A 154 -1.36 -8.12 -6.25
N ARG A 155 -1.26 -7.69 -4.99
CA ARG A 155 -0.45 -6.52 -4.61
C ARG A 155 1.04 -6.73 -4.86
N ARG A 156 1.54 -7.96 -4.71
CA ARG A 156 2.90 -8.35 -5.11
C ARG A 156 3.11 -8.38 -6.63
N LEU A 157 2.04 -8.32 -7.41
CA LEU A 157 2.03 -8.36 -8.88
C LEU A 157 1.64 -7.02 -9.52
N LYS A 158 1.51 -5.92 -8.74
CA LYS A 158 1.29 -4.60 -9.33
C LYS A 158 2.49 -4.25 -10.23
N PRO A 159 2.28 -3.60 -11.39
CA PRO A 159 3.38 -3.04 -12.15
C PRO A 159 4.10 -2.05 -11.24
N THR A 160 5.30 -2.44 -10.84
CA THR A 160 6.25 -1.58 -10.16
C THR A 160 6.57 -0.42 -11.10
N VAL A 161 6.59 0.81 -10.57
CA VAL A 161 7.05 1.97 -11.35
C VAL A 161 8.50 1.70 -11.72
N SER A 162 8.91 1.93 -12.97
CA SER A 162 10.33 1.81 -13.32
C SER A 162 11.14 2.86 -12.57
N PHE A 163 12.32 2.51 -12.08
CA PHE A 163 13.24 3.50 -11.51
C PHE A 163 13.59 4.61 -12.52
N ALA A 164 13.45 4.37 -13.84
CA ALA A 164 13.56 5.41 -14.87
C ALA A 164 12.61 6.60 -14.65
N ASN A 165 11.43 6.36 -14.09
CA ASN A 165 10.39 7.37 -13.87
C ASN A 165 10.39 7.94 -12.44
N TYR A 166 11.23 7.42 -11.55
CA TYR A 166 11.34 7.90 -10.17
C TYR A 166 12.06 9.27 -10.15
N ASP A 167 11.40 10.31 -9.66
CA ASP A 167 11.93 11.68 -9.58
C ASP A 167 12.66 11.90 -8.25
N VAL A 168 13.96 11.58 -8.25
CA VAL A 168 14.82 11.72 -7.07
C VAL A 168 14.83 13.15 -6.52
N ASP A 169 14.78 14.16 -7.39
CA ASP A 169 14.89 15.56 -6.96
C ASP A 169 13.59 16.05 -6.31
N ALA A 170 12.43 15.59 -6.79
CA ALA A 170 11.16 15.86 -6.13
C ALA A 170 11.10 15.21 -4.74
N GLU A 171 11.45 13.93 -4.65
CA GLU A 171 11.41 13.17 -3.41
C GLU A 171 12.43 13.68 -2.39
N ALA A 172 13.59 14.19 -2.86
CA ALA A 172 14.56 14.87 -2.01
C ALA A 172 14.01 16.18 -1.41
N ARG A 173 13.30 16.99 -2.22
CA ARG A 173 12.67 18.23 -1.75
C ARG A 173 11.58 17.96 -0.71
N ASP A 174 10.85 16.86 -0.88
CA ASP A 174 9.74 16.48 0.00
C ASP A 174 10.21 15.66 1.22
N GLY A 175 11.48 15.25 1.26
CA GLY A 175 12.05 14.46 2.35
C GLY A 175 11.54 13.01 2.39
N THR A 176 11.13 12.48 1.24
CA THR A 176 10.49 11.16 1.10
C THR A 176 11.38 10.10 0.46
N LEU A 177 12.65 10.42 0.19
CA LEU A 177 13.62 9.48 -0.35
C LEU A 177 13.72 8.22 0.53
N PRO A 178 13.67 7.01 -0.07
CA PRO A 178 13.80 5.79 0.70
C PRO A 178 15.18 5.69 1.34
N VAL A 179 15.23 5.23 2.59
CA VAL A 179 16.48 5.11 3.35
C VAL A 179 17.12 3.74 3.05
N PRO A 180 18.37 3.66 2.54
CA PRO A 180 19.06 2.40 2.35
C PRO A 180 19.41 1.76 3.69
N CYS A 181 18.91 0.56 3.95
CA CYS A 181 19.13 -0.19 5.18
C CYS A 181 19.65 -1.59 4.85
N TRP A 182 20.46 -2.17 5.74
CA TRP A 182 20.98 -3.52 5.55
C TRP A 182 20.75 -4.40 6.78
N TRP A 183 20.65 -5.71 6.57
CA TRP A 183 20.81 -6.71 7.62
C TRP A 183 22.08 -7.52 7.39
N SER A 184 22.65 -8.05 8.46
CA SER A 184 23.60 -9.16 8.43
C SER A 184 22.94 -10.37 9.12
N GLY A 185 23.11 -11.58 8.56
CA GLY A 185 22.55 -12.81 9.15
C GLY A 185 23.15 -13.19 10.51
N THR A 186 24.05 -12.35 11.04
CA THR A 186 24.76 -12.49 12.32
C THR A 186 24.26 -11.50 13.36
N GLY A 187 23.09 -10.88 13.13
CA GLY A 187 22.52 -9.90 14.07
C GLY A 187 22.37 -10.48 15.47
N ILE A 188 22.93 -9.78 16.46
CA ILE A 188 22.84 -10.07 17.89
C ILE A 188 21.50 -9.65 18.50
N TRP A 189 20.67 -8.90 17.76
CA TRP A 189 19.32 -8.54 18.15
C TRP A 189 18.27 -9.24 17.30
N LYS A 190 17.21 -9.75 17.93
CA LYS A 190 16.06 -10.34 17.25
C LYS A 190 14.76 -9.89 17.88
N ALA A 191 13.71 -9.81 17.06
CA ALA A 191 12.36 -9.62 17.55
C ALA A 191 11.97 -10.75 18.50
N ASP A 192 11.41 -10.41 19.65
CA ASP A 192 10.79 -11.32 20.59
C ASP A 192 9.33 -11.56 20.14
N PRO A 193 8.98 -12.76 19.64
CA PRO A 193 7.64 -13.01 19.12
C PRO A 193 6.54 -12.89 20.16
N GLU A 194 6.81 -13.30 21.41
CA GLU A 194 5.82 -13.28 22.48
C GLU A 194 5.55 -11.85 22.92
N ARG A 195 6.63 -11.10 23.17
CA ARG A 195 6.52 -9.69 23.56
C ARG A 195 5.94 -8.83 22.45
N THR A 196 6.33 -9.09 21.19
CA THR A 196 5.73 -8.42 20.05
C THR A 196 4.23 -8.71 19.99
N LYS A 197 3.81 -9.97 20.13
CA LYS A 197 2.39 -10.33 20.13
C LYS A 197 1.63 -9.73 21.31
N GLU A 198 2.23 -9.63 22.49
CA GLU A 198 1.64 -8.98 23.66
C GLU A 198 1.37 -7.50 23.39
N VAL A 199 2.35 -6.78 22.83
CA VAL A 199 2.25 -5.33 22.59
C VAL A 199 1.42 -5.00 21.35
N MET A 200 1.46 -5.86 20.32
CA MET A 200 0.86 -5.62 19.01
C MET A 200 -0.50 -6.29 18.81
N GLY A 201 -0.79 -7.33 19.59
CA GLY A 201 -1.90 -8.25 19.36
C GLY A 201 -1.65 -9.30 18.26
N TYR A 202 -0.54 -9.20 17.51
CA TYR A 202 -0.14 -10.14 16.46
C TYR A 202 1.38 -10.18 16.28
N TYR A 203 1.88 -11.26 15.68
CA TYR A 203 3.26 -11.40 15.22
C TYR A 203 3.23 -12.23 13.93
N GLU A 204 3.91 -11.76 12.89
CA GLU A 204 4.09 -12.51 11.64
C GLU A 204 5.56 -12.91 11.50
N GLU A 205 5.80 -14.19 11.21
CA GLU A 205 7.15 -14.67 10.95
C GLU A 205 7.70 -14.04 9.67
N GLY A 206 8.90 -13.48 9.74
CA GLY A 206 9.48 -12.69 8.66
C GLY A 206 9.06 -11.22 8.65
N MET A 207 8.34 -10.74 9.68
CA MET A 207 8.12 -9.32 9.89
C MET A 207 9.47 -8.60 10.00
N PHE A 208 9.57 -7.49 9.27
CA PHE A 208 10.74 -6.65 9.31
C PHE A 208 10.82 -5.90 10.66
N THR A 209 11.98 -5.98 11.30
CA THR A 209 12.30 -5.24 12.53
C THR A 209 13.64 -4.54 12.38
N LEU A 210 13.67 -3.25 12.66
CA LEU A 210 14.91 -2.47 12.77
C LEU A 210 15.12 -2.04 14.21
N GLU A 211 16.29 -2.38 14.74
CA GLU A 211 16.76 -1.91 16.04
C GLU A 211 16.75 -0.39 16.10
N PHE A 212 16.30 0.11 17.24
CA PHE A 212 16.07 1.54 17.45
C PHE A 212 16.54 1.87 18.87
N GLN A 213 17.62 2.62 18.98
CA GLN A 213 18.35 2.79 20.25
C GLN A 213 18.09 4.14 20.92
N ASP A 214 17.72 5.20 20.18
CA ASP A 214 17.53 6.53 20.77
C ASP A 214 16.33 7.33 20.21
N GLU A 215 16.03 8.48 20.82
CA GLU A 215 14.96 9.38 20.34
C GLU A 215 15.36 10.14 19.07
N GLN A 216 16.65 10.24 18.75
CA GLN A 216 17.17 10.98 17.59
C GLN A 216 16.89 10.23 16.28
N ASP A 217 16.83 8.90 16.35
CA ASP A 217 16.33 8.01 15.29
C ASP A 217 14.93 8.43 14.75
N THR A 218 14.02 8.89 15.63
CA THR A 218 12.63 9.22 15.25
C THR A 218 12.53 10.46 14.37
N ALA A 219 13.57 11.31 14.37
CA ALA A 219 13.64 12.50 13.54
C ALA A 219 13.91 12.16 12.06
N VAL A 220 14.50 11.00 11.78
CA VAL A 220 14.89 10.57 10.43
C VAL A 220 13.95 9.50 9.89
N VAL A 221 13.52 8.57 10.75
CA VAL A 221 12.67 7.45 10.34
C VAL A 221 11.35 7.49 11.11
N SER A 222 10.30 7.93 10.42
CA SER A 222 8.94 8.04 10.96
C SER A 222 7.99 7.06 10.28
N PRO A 223 6.83 6.74 10.88
CA PRO A 223 5.76 6.02 10.19
C PRO A 223 5.48 6.57 8.79
N GLY A 224 5.48 5.69 7.79
CA GLY A 224 5.33 6.03 6.37
C GLY A 224 6.66 6.10 5.58
N THR A 225 7.81 6.18 6.27
CA THR A 225 9.12 6.20 5.61
C THR A 225 9.38 4.90 4.85
N TRP A 226 9.86 5.00 3.61
CA TRP A 226 10.29 3.82 2.85
C TRP A 226 11.74 3.47 3.18
N LEU A 227 12.02 2.18 3.36
CA LEU A 227 13.36 1.63 3.53
C LEU A 227 13.68 0.78 2.30
N LEU A 228 14.84 1.01 1.69
CA LEU A 228 15.39 0.12 0.67
C LEU A 228 16.33 -0.89 1.35
N TRP A 229 15.83 -2.11 1.52
CA TRP A 229 16.48 -3.14 2.29
C TRP A 229 17.40 -4.03 1.44
N TRP A 230 18.61 -4.33 1.93
CA TRP A 230 19.53 -5.28 1.29
C TRP A 230 20.30 -6.18 2.27
N HIS A 231 20.78 -7.33 1.78
CA HIS A 231 21.60 -8.25 2.58
C HIS A 231 23.09 -7.88 2.51
N ARG A 232 23.70 -7.51 3.64
CA ARG A 232 25.14 -7.23 3.74
C ARG A 232 25.97 -8.51 3.78
N GLY A 233 26.91 -8.66 2.85
CA GLY A 233 27.91 -9.73 2.89
C GLY A 233 28.95 -9.52 3.99
N ALA A 234 29.77 -10.55 4.25
CA ALA A 234 30.83 -10.49 5.26
C ALA A 234 31.89 -9.41 4.99
N THR A 235 32.02 -8.96 3.74
CA THR A 235 32.95 -7.90 3.30
C THR A 235 32.29 -6.52 3.23
N GLY A 236 31.06 -6.35 3.74
CA GLY A 236 30.28 -5.11 3.58
C GLY A 236 29.69 -4.92 2.17
N ILE A 237 29.93 -5.85 1.25
CA ILE A 237 29.44 -5.81 -0.13
C ILE A 237 28.05 -6.46 -0.20
N PRO A 238 27.07 -5.89 -0.95
CA PRO A 238 25.76 -6.52 -1.14
C PRO A 238 25.87 -7.94 -1.68
N ARG A 239 25.19 -8.90 -1.04
CA ARG A 239 25.06 -10.25 -1.59
C ARG A 239 24.24 -10.21 -2.88
N LYS A 240 24.26 -11.32 -3.64
CA LYS A 240 23.54 -11.44 -4.92
C LYS A 240 22.00 -11.32 -4.76
N ASP A 241 21.51 -11.29 -3.53
CA ASP A 241 20.13 -11.52 -3.13
C ASP A 241 19.37 -10.20 -2.94
N LYS A 242 18.04 -10.28 -3.09
CA LYS A 242 17.13 -9.20 -3.52
C LYS A 242 17.14 -7.94 -2.66
N LEU A 243 17.20 -6.79 -3.34
CA LEU A 243 16.78 -5.50 -2.82
C LEU A 243 15.26 -5.51 -2.66
N THR A 244 14.74 -5.05 -1.52
CA THR A 244 13.29 -5.03 -1.26
C THR A 244 12.89 -3.77 -0.51
N PHE A 245 11.71 -3.24 -0.81
CA PHE A 245 11.16 -2.14 -0.04
C PHE A 245 10.43 -2.62 1.22
N ALA A 246 10.54 -1.85 2.30
CA ALA A 246 9.69 -1.97 3.48
C ALA A 246 9.26 -0.58 3.92
N GLN A 247 7.96 -0.37 4.14
CA GLN A 247 7.49 0.89 4.71
C GLN A 247 7.46 0.79 6.23
N VAL A 248 7.93 1.81 6.92
CA VAL A 248 7.89 1.89 8.38
C VAL A 248 6.46 2.09 8.85
N GLY A 249 6.03 1.25 9.80
CA GLY A 249 4.69 1.28 10.36
C GLY A 249 4.65 2.02 11.68
N LYS A 250 5.30 1.48 12.71
CA LYS A 250 5.34 2.10 14.03
C LYS A 250 6.53 1.64 14.85
N TYR A 251 6.90 2.49 15.80
CA TYR A 251 7.83 2.16 16.87
C TYR A 251 7.15 1.35 17.96
N VAL A 252 7.84 0.34 18.46
CA VAL A 252 7.37 -0.51 19.57
C VAL A 252 8.50 -0.70 20.57
N PRO A 253 8.36 -0.23 21.82
CA PRO A 253 9.41 -0.36 22.82
C PRO A 253 9.53 -1.80 23.34
N GLY A 254 10.77 -2.22 23.61
CA GLY A 254 11.07 -3.46 24.34
C GLY A 254 10.71 -4.76 23.61
N VAL A 255 10.68 -4.76 22.28
CA VAL A 255 10.37 -5.95 21.46
C VAL A 255 11.58 -6.62 20.85
N MET A 256 12.77 -6.02 20.96
CA MET A 256 14.01 -6.62 20.47
C MET A 256 14.82 -7.15 21.66
N ARG A 257 15.22 -8.42 21.58
CA ARG A 257 16.05 -9.08 22.59
C ARG A 257 17.45 -9.30 22.08
N HIS A 258 18.43 -9.14 22.97
CA HIS A 258 19.82 -9.46 22.70
C HIS A 258 20.03 -10.97 22.80
N LEU A 259 20.76 -11.57 21.85
CA LEU A 259 21.01 -13.00 21.79
C LEU A 259 22.20 -13.45 22.63
N GLU A 260 23.10 -12.52 22.98
CA GLU A 260 24.35 -12.80 23.67
C GLU A 260 24.45 -11.98 24.97
N GLY A 261 23.63 -12.29 25.97
CA GLY A 261 23.71 -11.69 27.31
C GLY A 261 22.36 -11.30 27.92
N GLU A 262 22.40 -10.80 29.16
CA GLU A 262 21.24 -10.23 29.86
C GLU A 262 21.21 -8.71 29.68
N LEU A 263 20.90 -8.26 28.46
CA LEU A 263 20.61 -6.86 28.18
C LEU A 263 19.10 -6.63 28.20
N GLU A 264 18.68 -5.43 28.60
CA GLU A 264 17.28 -5.03 28.52
C GLU A 264 16.79 -5.04 27.07
N ASN A 265 15.54 -5.43 26.86
CA ASN A 265 14.95 -5.39 25.54
C ASN A 265 14.86 -3.94 25.05
N ILE A 266 15.26 -3.71 23.81
CA ILE A 266 15.19 -2.40 23.18
C ILE A 266 13.98 -2.28 22.25
N GLY A 267 13.69 -1.04 21.84
CA GLY A 267 12.64 -0.77 20.88
C GLY A 267 12.99 -1.21 19.46
N ALA A 268 11.95 -1.32 18.63
CA ALA A 268 12.12 -1.56 17.20
C ALA A 268 11.10 -0.77 16.38
N LEU A 269 11.52 -0.37 15.19
CA LEU A 269 10.59 -0.03 14.13
C LEU A 269 10.13 -1.29 13.43
N LEU A 270 8.82 -1.42 13.30
CA LEU A 270 8.18 -2.53 12.59
C LEU A 270 7.68 -2.06 11.22
N SER A 271 7.65 -2.98 10.26
CA SER A 271 6.98 -2.74 8.97
C SER A 271 5.51 -2.35 9.15
N ALA A 272 5.01 -1.48 8.27
CA ALA A 272 3.60 -1.19 8.14
C ALA A 272 2.83 -2.48 7.83
N ALA A 273 1.73 -2.71 8.55
CA ALA A 273 0.83 -3.84 8.29
C ALA A 273 0.20 -3.75 6.89
N GLU A 274 -0.02 -2.52 6.42
CA GLU A 274 -0.51 -2.20 5.08
C GLU A 274 0.40 -1.14 4.46
N PRO A 275 1.55 -1.53 3.88
CA PRO A 275 2.43 -0.55 3.24
C PRO A 275 1.73 0.10 2.04
N GLY A 276 2.18 1.29 1.64
CA GLY A 276 1.73 1.98 0.43
C GLY A 276 2.18 1.27 -0.86
N GLN A 277 2.14 1.98 -1.98
CA GLN A 277 2.78 1.51 -3.21
C GLN A 277 4.29 1.69 -3.10
N GLU A 278 5.07 0.65 -3.41
CA GLU A 278 6.53 0.75 -3.45
C GLU A 278 6.96 1.86 -4.42
N PRO A 279 8.04 2.61 -4.09
CA PRO A 279 8.51 3.72 -4.91
C PRO A 279 8.78 3.32 -6.37
N PHE A 280 9.36 2.15 -6.58
CA PHE A 280 9.66 1.57 -7.89
C PHE A 280 10.05 0.08 -7.76
N ASP A 281 10.36 -0.59 -8.87
CA ASP A 281 10.81 -1.99 -8.86
C ASP A 281 12.24 -2.14 -8.28
N ALA A 282 12.35 -2.55 -7.01
CA ALA A 282 13.65 -2.85 -6.42
C ALA A 282 14.31 -4.12 -7.01
N SER A 283 13.55 -4.94 -7.75
CA SER A 283 14.03 -6.18 -8.37
C SER A 283 14.45 -6.03 -9.82
N ASP A 284 14.31 -4.84 -10.41
CA ASP A 284 14.81 -4.53 -11.75
C ASP A 284 16.33 -4.79 -11.84
N ASP A 285 16.75 -5.64 -12.78
CA ASP A 285 18.16 -6.09 -12.89
C ASP A 285 19.13 -4.92 -13.13
N ARG A 286 18.70 -3.92 -13.89
CA ARG A 286 19.48 -2.71 -14.18
C ARG A 286 19.61 -1.86 -12.91
N PHE A 287 18.56 -1.75 -12.10
CA PHE A 287 18.57 -1.09 -10.80
C PHE A 287 19.49 -1.82 -9.83
N VAL A 288 19.35 -3.14 -9.69
CA VAL A 288 20.19 -3.98 -8.83
C VAL A 288 21.66 -3.81 -9.19
N LYS A 289 21.99 -3.75 -10.48
CA LYS A 289 23.36 -3.53 -10.96
C LYS A 289 23.84 -2.11 -10.60
N ALA A 290 23.06 -1.08 -10.91
CA ALA A 290 23.41 0.31 -10.58
C ALA A 290 23.63 0.48 -9.07
N PHE A 291 22.74 -0.07 -8.25
CA PHE A 291 22.82 -0.03 -6.79
C PHE A 291 24.13 -0.61 -6.30
N LYS A 292 24.51 -1.82 -6.77
CA LYS A 292 25.77 -2.46 -6.39
C LYS A 292 27.00 -1.63 -6.75
N GLU A 293 27.01 -1.03 -7.94
CA GLU A 293 28.13 -0.21 -8.39
C GLU A 293 28.23 1.12 -7.63
N VAL A 294 27.10 1.72 -7.23
CA VAL A 294 27.08 2.99 -6.50
C VAL A 294 27.38 2.78 -5.02
N ILE A 295 26.69 1.86 -4.33
CA ILE A 295 26.87 1.65 -2.87
C ILE A 295 28.31 1.22 -2.51
N CYS A 296 29.04 0.60 -3.44
CA CYS A 296 30.43 0.19 -3.22
C CYS A 296 31.46 1.33 -3.41
N ARG A 297 31.04 2.55 -3.80
CA ARG A 297 31.96 3.68 -3.92
C ARG A 297 32.48 4.11 -2.54
N PRO A 298 33.74 4.56 -2.41
CA PRO A 298 34.32 4.96 -1.13
C PRO A 298 33.50 6.00 -0.37
N GLN A 299 32.90 6.98 -1.07
CA GLN A 299 32.08 8.02 -0.45
C GLN A 299 30.78 7.51 0.22
N PHE A 300 30.37 6.26 -0.03
CA PHE A 300 29.18 5.64 0.55
C PHE A 300 29.54 4.50 1.50
N GLU A 301 30.77 4.47 2.01
CA GLU A 301 31.25 3.47 2.97
C GLU A 301 30.41 3.44 4.26
N ALA A 302 29.89 4.59 4.71
CA ALA A 302 29.01 4.68 5.88
C ALA A 302 27.76 3.79 5.77
N TYR A 303 27.21 3.61 4.56
CA TYR A 303 26.07 2.71 4.33
C TYR A 303 26.42 1.22 4.43
N ARG A 304 27.70 0.87 4.57
CA ARG A 304 28.22 -0.51 4.54
C ARG A 304 29.01 -0.90 5.79
N SER A 305 29.26 0.03 6.70
CA SER A 305 30.10 -0.15 7.89
C SER A 305 29.29 -0.28 9.17
N ASP A 306 29.85 -0.97 10.16
CA ASP A 306 29.38 -0.95 11.56
C ASP A 306 30.07 0.17 12.38
N GLU A 307 31.11 0.79 11.83
CA GLU A 307 31.90 1.82 12.49
C GLU A 307 31.37 3.22 12.12
N GLY A 308 30.83 3.94 13.11
CA GLY A 308 30.36 5.32 12.97
C GLY A 308 29.33 5.72 14.02
N PRO A 309 28.93 7.01 14.11
CA PRO A 309 27.70 7.37 14.79
C PRO A 309 26.54 6.59 14.17
N PRO A 310 25.41 6.45 14.87
CA PRO A 310 24.31 5.66 14.38
C PRO A 310 23.96 6.05 12.95
N TRP A 311 23.90 5.06 12.05
CA TRP A 311 23.96 5.26 10.59
C TRP A 311 22.86 6.16 10.04
N PHE A 312 21.84 6.51 10.85
CA PHE A 312 20.72 7.41 10.56
C PHE A 312 21.05 8.92 10.66
N ILE A 313 22.05 9.37 11.43
CA ILE A 313 22.20 10.80 11.80
C ILE A 313 22.84 11.66 10.68
N THR A 314 23.55 11.08 9.72
CA THR A 314 24.36 11.84 8.72
C THR A 314 23.62 12.14 7.40
N LEU A 315 22.33 11.80 7.29
CA LEU A 315 21.77 11.34 6.00
C LEU A 315 21.18 12.35 5.02
N ALA A 316 20.63 13.52 5.36
CA ALA A 316 19.79 14.23 4.37
C ALA A 316 20.53 14.62 3.05
N LEU A 317 21.73 15.19 3.16
CA LEU A 317 22.57 15.55 2.01
C LEU A 317 23.25 14.32 1.37
N GLU A 318 23.68 13.35 2.19
CA GLU A 318 24.32 12.13 1.70
C GLU A 318 23.32 11.20 0.99
N LEU A 319 22.07 11.18 1.44
CA LEU A 319 20.96 10.41 0.88
C LEU A 319 20.56 10.95 -0.49
N THR A 320 20.38 12.26 -0.58
CA THR A 320 20.09 12.92 -1.88
C THR A 320 21.19 12.63 -2.89
N ASN A 321 22.46 12.83 -2.50
CA ASN A 321 23.61 12.55 -3.35
C ASN A 321 23.69 11.06 -3.75
N PHE A 322 23.41 10.14 -2.81
CA PHE A 322 23.37 8.70 -3.10
C PHE A 322 22.32 8.38 -4.19
N TRP A 323 21.09 8.86 -4.02
CA TRP A 323 20.01 8.61 -4.96
C TRP A 323 20.24 9.25 -6.33
N GLN A 324 20.81 10.44 -6.38
CA GLN A 324 21.15 11.11 -7.64
C GLN A 324 22.23 10.33 -8.41
N GLN A 325 23.29 9.89 -7.73
CA GLN A 325 24.33 9.07 -8.35
C GLN A 325 23.80 7.69 -8.80
N LEU A 326 22.88 7.12 -8.03
CA LEU A 326 22.19 5.89 -8.38
C LEU A 326 21.32 6.07 -9.63
N LYS A 327 20.54 7.14 -9.70
CA LYS A 327 19.72 7.49 -10.87
C LYS A 327 20.57 7.70 -12.11
N GLN A 328 21.64 8.49 -12.00
CA GLN A 328 22.57 8.70 -13.10
C GLN A 328 23.14 7.37 -13.58
N ARG A 329 23.63 6.54 -12.65
CA ARG A 329 24.25 5.26 -13.02
C ARG A 329 23.26 4.29 -13.66
N TYR A 330 22.02 4.25 -13.16
CA TYR A 330 20.95 3.48 -13.76
C TYR A 330 20.75 3.88 -15.22
N LEU A 331 20.58 5.18 -15.51
CA LEU A 331 20.34 5.68 -16.87
C LEU A 331 21.49 5.41 -17.85
N GLU A 332 22.74 5.29 -17.37
CA GLU A 332 23.91 4.94 -18.18
C GLU A 332 23.99 3.45 -18.56
N LEU A 333 23.39 2.56 -17.77
CA LEU A 333 23.37 1.13 -18.09
C LEU A 333 22.46 0.87 -19.29
N PRO A 334 22.77 -0.10 -20.16
CA PRO A 334 21.86 -0.46 -21.26
C PRO A 334 20.57 -1.07 -20.70
N ASP A 335 19.48 -0.94 -21.46
CA ASP A 335 18.26 -1.71 -21.20
C ASP A 335 18.59 -3.20 -21.31
N SER A 336 18.25 -3.95 -20.25
CA SER A 336 18.57 -5.37 -20.07
C SER A 336 17.70 -6.28 -20.92
#